data_AF-G2IL91-F1
#
_entry.id   AF-G2IL91-F1
#
_cell.length_a   1.000
_cell.length_b   1.000
_cell.length_c   1.000
_cell.angle_alpha   90.00
_cell.angle_beta   90.00
_cell.angle_gamma   90.00
#
_symmetry.space_group_name_H-M   'P 1'
#
loop_
_entity.id
_entity.type
_entity.pdbx_description
1 polymer ?
#
loop_
_entity_poly.entity_id
_entity_poly.type
_entity_poly.pdbx_seq_one_letter_code
_entity_poly.pdbx_strand_id
1 'polypeptide(L)'
;MAQTSKLETTIIRTVENVGDLGLRTLDLQADIAELADRVTDQAAMLESLEEAAIGLAQSSDQVEKKVDAARAQADTARAVVDDSSQQLSSASQNVLELIEQVSRIHHGLGSFNDALASVGHTSKIISTIARQTNLLALNAAIEAARAGDAGRGFAVVASEVKKLAQETALATQQIEGSIRELTSEAEAMLSRIVAGSEKANDAHRASGEIGALVDRLRDLILGLSDNSEAVSGNVHSILGAIGEIRGGLSDLADASIDNAIGLQRLSTRVTSVSDDTNLLLQYLAESGVDLPDSPYIQFGLEAAEGIVLGLEAALAAGEITPEAMLSDHYEPVPGSDPPLYAHPAQPIITRAARPWQEKARSLPGFFGMSCTDRNAFGAVAMPERSLPQRPGEIDWNLEYSRAGQIFNFSDTRDQCQMTQPFCLKAYRRPVATGGVMLLKQVIASIHVAGRHWGVLQLAYEDPVSRAAAQAEADQPAPLPQRERVA
;
A
#
# COMPACT_ATOMS: atom_id res chain seq x y z
N MET A 1 22.88 -72.27 -12.31
CA MET A 1 22.29 -72.05 -10.98
C MET A 1 22.86 -70.81 -10.28
N ALA A 2 24.17 -70.68 -10.00
CA ALA A 2 24.72 -69.47 -9.35
C ALA A 2 24.60 -68.16 -10.17
N GLN A 3 24.70 -68.22 -11.50
CA GLN A 3 24.50 -67.04 -12.38
C GLN A 3 23.04 -66.60 -12.48
N THR A 4 22.10 -67.57 -12.44
CA THR A 4 20.65 -67.33 -12.52
C THR A 4 20.15 -66.60 -11.28
N SER A 5 20.57 -67.03 -10.08
CA SER A 5 20.24 -66.38 -8.81
C SER A 5 20.79 -64.94 -8.73
N LYS A 6 22.00 -64.67 -9.26
CA LYS A 6 22.56 -63.31 -9.28
C LYS A 6 21.81 -62.37 -10.24
N LEU A 7 21.32 -62.91 -11.36
CA LEU A 7 20.52 -62.15 -12.33
C LEU A 7 19.15 -61.78 -11.73
N GLU A 8 18.47 -62.72 -11.09
CA GLU A 8 17.19 -62.50 -10.39
C GLU A 8 17.33 -61.43 -9.29
N THR A 9 18.35 -61.54 -8.43
CA THR A 9 18.62 -60.52 -7.40
C THR A 9 18.91 -59.14 -8.01
N THR A 10 19.58 -59.09 -9.16
CA THR A 10 19.86 -57.83 -9.86
C THR A 10 18.58 -57.21 -10.42
N ILE A 11 17.69 -58.02 -11.01
CA ILE A 11 16.41 -57.59 -11.56
C ILE A 11 15.49 -57.05 -10.47
N ILE A 12 15.38 -57.74 -9.33
CA ILE A 12 14.59 -57.30 -8.17
C ILE A 12 15.07 -55.92 -7.70
N ARG A 13 16.39 -55.74 -7.51
CA ARG A 13 16.95 -54.45 -7.09
C ARG A 13 16.75 -53.35 -8.13
N THR A 14 16.74 -53.70 -9.42
CA THR A 14 16.42 -52.75 -10.49
C THR A 14 14.96 -52.31 -10.41
N VAL A 15 14.01 -53.21 -10.14
CA VAL A 15 12.59 -52.86 -9.97
C VAL A 15 12.39 -51.89 -8.80
N GLU A 16 13.02 -52.16 -7.65
CA GLU A 16 12.97 -51.25 -6.50
C GLU A 16 13.49 -49.85 -6.85
N ASN A 17 14.63 -49.78 -7.54
CA ASN A 17 15.24 -48.51 -7.94
C ASN A 17 14.42 -47.76 -9.00
N VAL A 18 13.83 -48.46 -9.98
CA VAL A 18 12.97 -47.84 -11.00
C VAL A 18 11.66 -47.36 -10.38
N GLY A 19 11.11 -48.12 -9.43
CA GLY A 19 9.96 -47.72 -8.63
C GLY A 19 10.23 -46.41 -7.89
N ASP A 20 11.30 -46.35 -7.09
CA ASP A 20 11.73 -45.15 -6.37
C ASP A 20 12.01 -43.96 -7.31
N LEU A 21 12.65 -44.20 -8.46
CA LEU A 21 12.89 -43.17 -9.46
C LEU A 21 11.58 -42.57 -10.01
N GLY A 22 10.59 -43.42 -10.31
CA GLY A 22 9.26 -42.98 -10.72
C GLY A 22 8.57 -42.08 -9.68
N LEU A 23 8.85 -42.30 -8.38
CA LEU A 23 8.29 -41.46 -7.32
C LEU A 23 8.94 -40.09 -7.28
N ARG A 24 10.27 -40.05 -7.38
CA ARG A 24 11.04 -38.82 -7.36
C ARG A 24 10.74 -37.97 -8.59
N THR A 25 10.41 -38.58 -9.73
CA THR A 25 9.96 -37.83 -10.91
C THR A 25 8.58 -37.21 -10.70
N LEU A 26 7.66 -37.88 -10.01
CA LEU A 26 6.36 -37.31 -9.67
C LEU A 26 6.48 -36.14 -8.68
N ASP A 27 7.37 -36.23 -7.68
CA ASP A 27 7.72 -35.11 -6.80
C ASP A 27 8.20 -33.91 -7.61
N LEU A 28 9.17 -34.17 -8.48
CA LEU A 28 9.79 -33.11 -9.26
C LEU A 28 8.79 -32.44 -10.21
N GLN A 29 7.82 -33.19 -10.76
CA GLN A 29 6.73 -32.59 -11.56
C GLN A 29 5.85 -31.64 -10.74
N ALA A 30 5.50 -32.02 -9.50
CA ALA A 30 4.71 -31.16 -8.62
C ALA A 30 5.48 -29.89 -8.24
N ASP A 31 6.76 -30.03 -7.87
CA ASP A 31 7.63 -28.90 -7.53
C ASP A 31 7.80 -27.94 -8.72
N ILE A 32 7.92 -28.46 -9.95
CA ILE A 32 8.00 -27.65 -11.17
C ILE A 32 6.71 -26.88 -11.42
N ALA A 33 5.55 -27.51 -11.20
CA ALA A 33 4.26 -26.86 -11.37
C ALA A 33 4.09 -25.71 -10.36
N GLU A 34 4.39 -25.94 -9.09
CA GLU A 34 4.36 -24.90 -8.05
C GLU A 34 5.32 -23.74 -8.40
N LEU A 35 6.52 -24.07 -8.90
CA LEU A 35 7.48 -23.05 -9.30
C LEU A 35 7.02 -22.26 -10.54
N ALA A 36 6.30 -22.89 -11.47
CA ALA A 36 5.73 -22.22 -12.64
C ALA A 36 4.61 -21.24 -12.25
N ASP A 37 3.75 -21.63 -11.30
CA ASP A 37 2.72 -20.75 -10.74
C ASP A 37 3.37 -19.54 -10.06
N ARG A 38 4.42 -19.76 -9.25
CA ARG A 38 5.19 -18.67 -8.62
C ARG A 38 5.83 -17.71 -9.62
N VAL A 39 6.35 -18.21 -10.74
CA VAL A 39 6.90 -17.36 -11.81
C VAL A 39 5.79 -16.53 -12.47
N THR A 40 4.59 -17.07 -12.61
CA THR A 40 3.44 -16.34 -13.15
C THR A 40 2.99 -15.24 -12.20
N ASP A 41 2.88 -15.53 -10.90
CA ASP A 41 2.58 -14.53 -9.87
C ASP A 41 3.64 -13.42 -9.82
N GLN A 42 4.91 -13.79 -9.97
CA GLN A 42 6.01 -12.85 -10.03
C GLN A 42 5.88 -11.90 -11.24
N ALA A 43 5.49 -12.39 -12.42
CA ALA A 43 5.26 -11.56 -13.59
C ALA A 43 4.14 -10.52 -13.36
N ALA A 44 3.03 -10.91 -12.73
CA ALA A 44 1.96 -9.99 -12.38
C ALA A 44 2.40 -8.91 -11.37
N MET A 45 3.23 -9.29 -10.40
CA MET A 45 3.81 -8.34 -9.44
C MET A 45 4.72 -7.32 -10.13
N LEU A 46 5.52 -7.76 -11.12
CA LEU A 46 6.40 -6.88 -11.90
C LEU A 46 5.61 -5.82 -12.68
N GLU A 47 4.49 -6.19 -13.31
CA GLU A 47 3.63 -5.24 -14.01
C GLU A 47 3.09 -4.17 -13.06
N SER A 48 2.64 -4.56 -11.86
CA SER A 48 2.17 -3.62 -10.84
C SER A 48 3.28 -2.67 -10.36
N LEU A 49 4.51 -3.17 -10.21
CA LEU A 49 5.66 -2.34 -9.83
C LEU A 49 6.04 -1.34 -10.93
N GLU A 50 5.96 -1.72 -12.21
CA GLU A 50 6.22 -0.80 -13.32
C GLU A 50 5.16 0.32 -13.38
N GLU A 51 3.88 -0.01 -13.16
CA GLU A 51 2.81 1.00 -13.07
C GLU A 51 3.06 1.96 -11.90
N ALA A 52 3.46 1.44 -10.74
CA ALA A 52 3.82 2.25 -9.58
C ALA A 52 5.02 3.18 -9.86
N ALA A 53 6.04 2.69 -10.57
CA ALA A 53 7.20 3.48 -10.97
C ALA A 53 6.82 4.62 -11.93
N ILE A 54 5.91 4.37 -12.88
CA ILE A 54 5.35 5.40 -13.77
C ILE A 54 4.57 6.44 -12.97
N GLY A 55 3.71 6.02 -12.04
CA GLY A 55 2.95 6.91 -11.18
C GLY A 55 3.84 7.80 -10.30
N LEU A 56 4.96 7.24 -9.79
CA LEU A 56 5.93 8.00 -9.02
C LEU A 56 6.69 9.03 -9.87
N ALA A 57 7.01 8.70 -11.12
CA ALA A 57 7.64 9.63 -12.06
C ALA A 57 6.72 10.83 -12.37
N GLN A 58 5.43 10.56 -12.62
CA GLN A 58 4.43 11.61 -12.83
C GLN A 58 4.24 12.49 -11.59
N SER A 59 4.21 11.87 -10.41
CA SER A 59 4.11 12.61 -9.14
C SER A 59 5.31 13.52 -8.93
N SER A 60 6.51 13.04 -9.29
CA SER A 60 7.75 13.82 -9.22
C SER A 60 7.73 15.02 -10.17
N ASP A 61 7.24 14.87 -11.40
CA ASP A 61 7.03 15.99 -12.36
C ASP A 61 6.05 17.05 -11.81
N GLN A 62 4.99 16.61 -11.12
CA GLN A 62 4.05 17.55 -10.48
C GLN A 62 4.68 18.29 -9.30
N VAL A 63 5.56 17.65 -8.54
CA VAL A 63 6.32 18.32 -7.47
C VAL A 63 7.26 19.37 -8.07
N GLU A 64 7.96 19.06 -9.17
CA GLU A 64 8.87 20.02 -9.82
C GLU A 64 8.13 21.29 -10.27
N LYS A 65 6.95 21.14 -10.90
CA LYS A 65 6.10 22.29 -11.28
C LYS A 65 5.69 23.15 -10.09
N LYS A 66 5.43 22.52 -8.93
CA LYS A 66 5.10 23.25 -7.70
C LYS A 66 6.31 23.96 -7.11
N VAL A 67 7.50 23.37 -7.22
CA VAL A 67 8.76 24.01 -6.83
C VAL A 67 9.03 25.25 -7.69
N ASP A 68 8.83 25.15 -9.00
CA ASP A 68 8.99 26.31 -9.91
C ASP A 68 7.99 27.42 -9.59
N ALA A 69 6.73 27.07 -9.30
CA ALA A 69 5.73 28.05 -8.86
C ALA A 69 6.12 28.70 -7.51
N ALA A 70 6.65 27.93 -6.57
CA ALA A 70 7.12 28.44 -5.28
C ALA A 70 8.32 29.40 -5.44
N ARG A 71 9.27 29.08 -6.34
CA ARG A 71 10.39 29.97 -6.70
C ARG A 71 9.89 31.30 -7.26
N ALA A 72 8.99 31.26 -8.24
CA ALA A 72 8.42 32.48 -8.83
C ALA A 72 7.66 33.34 -7.80
N GLN A 73 6.97 32.69 -6.85
CA GLN A 73 6.29 33.38 -5.76
C GLN A 73 7.27 33.99 -4.75
N ALA A 74 8.37 33.31 -4.45
CA ALA A 74 9.45 33.84 -3.61
C ALA A 74 10.11 35.06 -4.25
N ASP A 75 10.39 35.04 -5.56
CA ASP A 75 10.93 36.18 -6.30
C ASP A 75 9.98 37.38 -6.27
N THR A 76 8.69 37.14 -6.45
CA THR A 76 7.67 38.19 -6.35
C THR A 76 7.59 38.76 -4.93
N ALA A 77 7.60 37.90 -3.91
CA ALA A 77 7.59 38.32 -2.51
C ALA A 77 8.83 39.14 -2.16
N ARG A 78 10.00 38.79 -2.71
CA ARG A 78 11.25 39.53 -2.54
C ARG A 78 11.14 40.95 -3.06
N ALA A 79 10.59 41.13 -4.26
CA ALA A 79 10.35 42.46 -4.83
C ALA A 79 9.42 43.31 -3.95
N VAL A 80 8.36 42.71 -3.39
CA VAL A 80 7.44 43.39 -2.47
C VAL A 80 8.13 43.78 -1.16
N VAL A 81 9.00 42.92 -0.62
CA VAL A 81 9.77 43.21 0.60
C VAL A 81 10.78 44.33 0.37
N ASP A 82 11.46 44.35 -0.78
CA ASP A 82 12.40 45.42 -1.14
C ASP A 82 11.68 46.78 -1.28
N ASP A 83 10.53 46.81 -1.95
CA ASP A 83 9.67 48.02 -2.03
C ASP A 83 9.17 48.46 -0.65
N SER A 84 8.70 47.51 0.18
CA SER A 84 8.25 47.80 1.55
C SER A 84 9.39 48.38 2.40
N SER A 85 10.62 47.86 2.25
CA SER A 85 11.81 48.37 2.93
C SER A 85 12.12 49.81 2.51
N GLN A 86 11.97 50.15 1.23
CA GLN A 86 12.19 51.50 0.72
C GLN A 86 11.11 52.48 1.20
N GLN A 87 9.83 52.07 1.16
CA GLN A 87 8.72 52.87 1.66
C GLN A 87 8.85 53.15 3.16
N LEU A 88 9.24 52.14 3.94
CA LEU A 88 9.44 52.29 5.38
C LEU A 88 10.62 53.21 5.71
N SER A 89 11.73 53.10 4.98
CA SER A 89 12.87 54.02 5.13
C SER A 89 12.45 55.46 4.89
N SER A 90 11.66 55.70 3.83
CA SER A 90 11.10 57.02 3.50
C SER A 90 10.13 57.51 4.58
N ALA A 91 9.27 56.64 5.10
CA ALA A 91 8.34 56.98 6.17
C ALA A 91 9.08 57.34 7.47
N SER A 92 10.12 56.58 7.84
CA SER A 92 10.95 56.87 9.01
C SER A 92 11.65 58.23 8.88
N GLN A 93 12.18 58.55 7.69
CA GLN A 93 12.79 59.85 7.40
C GLN A 93 11.77 60.99 7.54
N ASN A 94 10.58 60.84 6.98
CA ASN A 94 9.50 61.84 7.11
C ASN A 94 9.09 62.08 8.57
N VAL A 95 9.06 61.03 9.39
CA VAL A 95 8.76 61.16 10.83
C VAL A 95 9.88 61.89 11.57
N LEU A 96 11.15 61.62 11.26
CA LEU A 96 12.28 62.36 11.83
C LEU A 96 12.22 63.84 11.47
N GLU A 97 11.90 64.18 10.23
CA GLU A 97 11.69 65.56 9.79
C GLU A 97 10.53 66.23 10.54
N LEU A 98 9.43 65.51 10.76
CA LEU A 98 8.30 65.99 11.57
C LEU A 98 8.70 66.27 13.01
N ILE A 99 9.47 65.37 13.65
CA ILE A 99 9.98 65.56 15.02
C ILE A 99 10.84 66.83 15.09
N GLU A 100 11.70 67.05 14.10
CA GLU A 100 12.54 68.25 14.03
C GLU A 100 11.70 69.53 13.85
N GLN A 101 10.69 69.51 12.97
CA GLN A 101 9.76 70.63 12.78
C GLN A 101 8.99 70.96 14.07
N VAL A 102 8.47 69.95 14.77
CA VAL A 102 7.77 70.11 16.05
C VAL A 102 8.71 70.73 17.10
N SER A 103 9.97 70.29 17.16
CA SER A 103 10.99 70.87 18.04
C SER A 103 11.28 72.34 17.71
N ARG A 104 11.34 72.72 16.41
CA ARG A 104 11.52 74.11 16.00
C ARG A 104 10.34 74.99 16.39
N ILE A 105 9.10 74.51 16.22
CA ILE A 105 7.89 75.24 16.63
C ILE A 105 7.88 75.42 18.15
N HIS A 106 8.22 74.39 18.93
CA HIS A 106 8.33 74.47 20.39
C HIS A 106 9.29 75.59 20.83
N HIS A 107 10.49 75.67 20.23
CA HIS A 107 11.46 76.71 20.55
C HIS A 107 10.97 78.12 20.16
N GLY A 108 10.35 78.25 18.97
CA GLY A 108 9.76 79.50 18.52
C GLY A 108 8.65 80.01 19.45
N LEU A 109 7.84 79.10 19.98
CA LEU A 109 6.77 79.44 20.92
C LEU A 109 7.31 79.90 22.28
N GLY A 110 8.40 79.30 22.75
CA GLY A 110 9.12 79.78 23.94
C GLY A 110 9.59 81.22 23.77
N SER A 111 10.22 81.52 22.62
CA SER A 111 10.69 82.88 22.29
C SER A 111 9.53 83.88 22.14
N PHE A 112 8.39 83.43 21.60
CA PHE A 112 7.17 84.23 21.52
C PHE A 112 6.60 84.58 22.90
N ASN A 113 6.58 83.62 23.83
CA ASN A 113 6.11 83.84 25.19
C ASN A 113 7.00 84.84 25.94
N ASP A 114 8.33 84.75 25.77
CA ASP A 114 9.29 85.71 26.34
C ASP A 114 9.06 87.13 25.78
N ALA A 115 8.77 87.25 24.49
CA ALA A 115 8.43 88.53 23.87
C ALA A 115 7.13 89.12 24.44
N LEU A 116 6.07 88.31 24.62
CA LEU A 116 4.82 88.75 25.26
C LEU A 116 5.06 89.22 26.69
N ALA A 117 5.89 88.54 27.47
CA ALA A 117 6.25 88.94 28.82
C ALA A 117 6.95 90.31 28.86
N SER A 118 7.87 90.56 27.91
CA SER A 118 8.54 91.86 27.75
C SER A 118 7.57 92.99 27.38
N VAL A 119 6.64 92.74 26.45
CA VAL A 119 5.59 93.71 26.08
C VAL A 119 4.67 93.97 27.27
N GLY A 120 4.31 92.94 28.04
CA GLY A 120 3.51 93.07 29.26
C GLY A 120 4.19 93.91 30.33
N HIS A 121 5.49 93.70 30.54
CA HIS A 121 6.30 94.53 31.45
C HIS A 121 6.29 96.00 31.03
N THR A 122 6.50 96.26 29.73
CA THR A 122 6.50 97.61 29.16
C THR A 122 5.13 98.29 29.30
N SER A 123 4.04 97.59 28.99
CA SER A 123 2.67 98.09 29.16
C SER A 123 2.38 98.49 30.62
N LYS A 124 2.84 97.68 31.58
CA LYS A 124 2.68 97.95 33.02
C LYS A 124 3.44 99.20 33.47
N ILE A 125 4.63 99.44 32.92
CA ILE A 125 5.39 100.69 33.14
C ILE A 125 4.60 101.88 32.60
N ILE A 126 4.09 101.79 31.36
CA ILE A 126 3.30 102.86 30.73
C ILE A 126 2.03 103.15 31.55
N SER A 127 1.32 102.11 32.01
CA SER A 127 0.15 102.25 32.88
C SER A 127 0.48 102.98 34.18
N THR A 128 1.65 102.67 34.77
CA THR A 128 2.15 103.35 35.98
C THR A 128 2.44 104.83 35.70
N ILE A 129 3.09 105.15 34.58
CA ILE A 129 3.36 106.52 34.15
C ILE A 129 2.04 107.26 33.91
N ALA A 130 1.09 106.67 33.18
CA ALA A 130 -0.22 107.26 32.92
C ALA A 130 -0.98 107.58 34.21
N ARG A 131 -0.96 106.68 35.20
CA ARG A 131 -1.56 106.90 36.52
C ARG A 131 -0.86 108.05 37.28
N GLN A 132 0.47 108.11 37.25
CA GLN A 132 1.23 109.22 37.84
C GLN A 132 0.94 110.55 37.16
N THR A 133 0.90 110.58 35.83
CA THR A 133 0.57 111.75 35.02
C THR A 133 -0.85 112.23 35.29
N ASN A 134 -1.83 111.33 35.42
CA ASN A 134 -3.20 111.66 35.79
C ASN A 134 -3.28 112.31 37.18
N LEU A 135 -2.51 111.83 38.16
CA LEU A 135 -2.41 112.44 39.49
C LEU A 135 -1.72 113.81 39.46
N LEU A 136 -0.64 113.96 38.69
CA LEU A 136 0.05 115.23 38.48
C LEU A 136 -0.87 116.26 37.82
N ALA A 137 -1.58 115.86 36.76
CA ALA A 137 -2.53 116.71 36.06
C ALA A 137 -3.73 117.09 36.93
N LEU A 138 -4.20 116.18 37.78
CA LEU A 138 -5.24 116.49 38.77
C LEU A 138 -4.75 117.54 39.78
N ASN A 139 -3.55 117.38 40.34
CA ASN A 139 -2.96 118.35 41.25
C ASN A 139 -2.77 119.71 40.58
N ALA A 140 -2.31 119.73 39.33
CA ALA A 140 -2.16 120.94 38.53
C ALA A 140 -3.51 121.62 38.24
N ALA A 141 -4.57 120.85 37.94
CA ALA A 141 -5.92 121.38 37.74
C ALA A 141 -6.50 122.00 39.02
N ILE A 142 -6.25 121.37 40.18
CA ILE A 142 -6.64 121.90 41.50
C ILE A 142 -5.92 123.23 41.77
N GLU A 143 -4.61 123.30 41.56
CA GLU A 143 -3.84 124.53 41.81
C GLU A 143 -4.19 125.65 40.81
N ALA A 144 -4.46 125.30 39.55
CA ALA A 144 -4.94 126.24 38.54
C ALA A 144 -6.34 126.80 38.89
N ALA A 145 -7.24 125.99 39.44
CA ALA A 145 -8.53 126.47 39.97
C ALA A 145 -8.35 127.39 41.19
N ARG A 146 -7.32 127.13 42.00
CA ARG A 146 -6.97 127.93 43.20
C ARG A 146 -6.43 129.32 42.86
N ALA A 147 -5.77 129.46 41.71
CA ALA A 147 -5.23 130.72 41.20
C ALA A 147 -6.29 131.65 40.54
N GLY A 148 -7.56 131.22 40.46
CA GLY A 148 -8.66 132.03 39.90
C GLY A 148 -8.46 132.38 38.43
N ASP A 149 -8.71 133.64 38.04
CA ASP A 149 -8.64 134.09 36.64
C ASP A 149 -7.24 133.97 36.02
N ALA A 150 -6.17 134.07 36.82
CA ALA A 150 -4.79 133.92 36.36
C ALA A 150 -4.44 132.46 35.98
N GLY A 151 -5.16 131.48 36.53
CA GLY A 151 -4.93 130.04 36.32
C GLY A 151 -5.71 129.42 35.16
N ARG A 152 -6.60 130.17 34.50
CA ARG A 152 -7.58 129.62 33.53
C ARG A 152 -6.95 128.87 32.36
N GLY A 153 -5.83 129.38 31.82
CA GLY A 153 -5.09 128.71 30.75
C GLY A 153 -4.43 127.39 31.21
N PHE A 154 -3.87 127.38 32.43
CA PHE A 154 -3.29 126.17 33.03
C PHE A 154 -4.35 125.12 33.36
N ALA A 155 -5.55 125.52 33.76
CA ALA A 155 -6.65 124.60 34.03
C ALA A 155 -7.09 123.82 32.78
N VAL A 156 -7.12 124.47 31.61
CA VAL A 156 -7.44 123.82 30.33
C VAL A 156 -6.37 122.78 29.96
N VAL A 157 -5.09 123.15 30.04
CA VAL A 157 -3.98 122.23 29.75
C VAL A 157 -3.97 121.06 30.73
N ALA A 158 -4.16 121.30 32.03
CA ALA A 158 -4.21 120.26 33.04
C ALA A 158 -5.39 119.29 32.82
N SER A 159 -6.56 119.79 32.40
CA SER A 159 -7.70 118.94 32.04
C SER A 159 -7.40 118.06 30.81
N GLU A 160 -6.72 118.61 29.79
CA GLU A 160 -6.36 117.84 28.60
C GLU A 160 -5.29 116.77 28.91
N VAL A 161 -4.26 117.11 29.69
CA VAL A 161 -3.24 116.14 30.15
C VAL A 161 -3.88 115.03 30.98
N LYS A 162 -4.83 115.37 31.87
CA LYS A 162 -5.58 114.40 32.66
C LYS A 162 -6.36 113.43 31.76
N LYS A 163 -7.05 113.95 30.75
CA LYS A 163 -7.80 113.15 29.78
C LYS A 163 -6.87 112.21 28.99
N LEU A 164 -5.77 112.72 28.44
CA LEU A 164 -4.77 111.89 27.74
C LEU A 164 -4.21 110.79 28.65
N ALA A 165 -3.96 111.10 29.92
CA ALA A 165 -3.47 110.13 30.89
C ALA A 165 -4.51 109.02 31.18
N GLN A 166 -5.80 109.37 31.26
CA GLN A 166 -6.89 108.40 31.39
C GLN A 166 -7.05 107.53 30.14
N GLU A 167 -7.00 108.13 28.95
CA GLU A 167 -7.03 107.40 27.67
C GLU A 167 -5.83 106.45 27.55
N THR A 168 -4.64 106.90 27.96
CA THR A 168 -3.43 106.05 27.99
C THR A 168 -3.60 104.88 28.96
N ALA A 169 -4.15 105.11 30.15
CA ALA A 169 -4.42 104.03 31.11
C ALA A 169 -5.40 102.99 30.55
N LEU A 170 -6.49 103.44 29.92
CA LEU A 170 -7.47 102.56 29.25
C LEU A 170 -6.82 101.76 28.12
N ALA A 171 -6.00 102.39 27.28
CA ALA A 171 -5.28 101.71 26.21
C ALA A 171 -4.32 100.64 26.77
N THR A 172 -3.57 100.93 27.84
CA THR A 172 -2.69 99.93 28.48
C THR A 172 -3.48 98.76 29.09
N GLN A 173 -4.68 99.01 29.63
CA GLN A 173 -5.55 97.96 30.15
C GLN A 173 -6.06 97.03 29.04
N GLN A 174 -6.39 97.58 27.86
CA GLN A 174 -6.74 96.78 26.69
C GLN A 174 -5.55 95.93 26.22
N ILE A 175 -4.35 96.51 26.16
CA ILE A 175 -3.11 95.78 25.84
C ILE A 175 -2.88 94.63 26.84
N GLU A 176 -3.04 94.85 28.14
CA GLU A 176 -2.93 93.79 29.16
C GLU A 176 -3.99 92.67 28.98
N GLY A 177 -5.19 93.01 28.49
CA GLY A 177 -6.20 92.04 28.09
C GLY A 177 -5.73 91.18 26.92
N SER A 178 -5.30 91.81 25.82
CA SER A 178 -4.80 91.09 24.64
C SER A 178 -3.57 90.25 24.94
N ILE A 179 -2.65 90.71 25.80
CA ILE A 179 -1.48 89.91 26.21
C ILE A 179 -1.91 88.65 26.96
N ARG A 180 -2.90 88.74 27.86
CA ARG A 180 -3.42 87.56 28.56
C ARG A 180 -4.05 86.55 27.62
N GLU A 181 -4.83 87.01 26.65
CA GLU A 181 -5.44 86.16 25.61
C GLU A 181 -4.35 85.47 24.76
N LEU A 182 -3.36 86.23 24.28
CA LEU A 182 -2.25 85.68 23.49
C LEU A 182 -1.38 84.70 24.28
N THR A 183 -1.16 84.96 25.57
CA THR A 183 -0.42 84.05 26.46
C THR A 183 -1.18 82.74 26.65
N SER A 184 -2.49 82.81 26.90
CA SER A 184 -3.34 81.62 27.02
C SER A 184 -3.37 80.80 25.73
N GLU A 185 -3.42 81.45 24.57
CA GLU A 185 -3.38 80.76 23.27
C GLU A 185 -2.01 80.11 23.02
N ALA A 186 -0.91 80.78 23.40
CA ALA A 186 0.44 80.22 23.33
C ALA A 186 0.59 78.99 24.24
N GLU A 187 0.08 79.02 25.48
CA GLU A 187 0.09 77.86 26.38
C GLU A 187 -0.73 76.68 25.80
N ALA A 188 -1.89 76.96 25.21
CA ALA A 188 -2.70 75.94 24.55
C ALA A 188 -1.99 75.33 23.33
N MET A 189 -1.31 76.15 22.52
CA MET A 189 -0.48 75.66 21.42
C MET A 189 0.69 74.81 21.91
N LEU A 190 1.36 75.20 23.00
CA LEU A 190 2.47 74.44 23.58
C LEU A 190 2.02 73.03 23.99
N SER A 191 0.88 72.92 24.66
CA SER A 191 0.29 71.63 25.05
C SER A 191 0.02 70.74 23.83
N ARG A 192 -0.53 71.31 22.74
CA ARG A 192 -0.75 70.57 21.48
C ARG A 192 0.55 70.12 20.81
N ILE A 193 1.60 70.94 20.87
CA ILE A 193 2.92 70.61 20.33
C ILE A 193 3.58 69.47 21.10
N VAL A 194 3.52 69.49 22.44
CA VAL A 194 4.05 68.40 23.28
C VAL A 194 3.36 67.08 22.94
N ALA A 195 2.02 67.08 22.90
CA ALA A 195 1.24 65.89 22.50
C ALA A 195 1.55 65.44 21.06
N GLY A 196 1.80 66.40 20.15
CA GLY A 196 2.23 66.12 18.78
C GLY A 196 3.62 65.47 18.72
N SER A 197 4.56 65.93 19.55
CA SER A 197 5.91 65.37 19.65
C SER A 197 5.90 63.95 20.19
N GLU A 198 5.07 63.67 21.21
CA GLU A 198 4.91 62.31 21.75
C GLU A 198 4.38 61.35 20.66
N LYS A 199 3.33 61.76 19.94
CA LYS A 199 2.79 60.98 18.82
C LYS A 199 3.79 60.73 17.70
N ALA A 200 4.62 61.73 17.37
CA ALA A 200 5.65 61.59 16.34
C ALA A 200 6.75 60.60 16.78
N ASN A 201 7.17 60.64 18.05
CA ASN A 201 8.11 59.66 18.61
C ASN A 201 7.52 58.24 18.63
N ASP A 202 6.24 58.10 18.99
CA ASP A 202 5.55 56.81 18.94
C ASP A 202 5.48 56.25 17.51
N ALA A 203 5.17 57.10 16.53
CA ALA A 203 5.18 56.73 15.13
C ALA A 203 6.59 56.28 14.67
N HIS A 204 7.64 56.97 15.09
CA HIS A 204 9.03 56.60 14.75
C HIS A 204 9.39 55.22 15.31
N ARG A 205 9.04 54.95 16.57
CA ARG A 205 9.25 53.64 17.20
C ARG A 205 8.48 52.54 16.47
N ALA A 206 7.21 52.77 16.14
CA ALA A 206 6.40 51.82 15.39
C ALA A 206 6.99 51.53 13.99
N SER A 207 7.51 52.54 13.29
CA SER A 207 8.24 52.34 12.03
C SER A 207 9.48 51.46 12.21
N GLY A 208 10.23 51.63 13.30
CA GLY A 208 11.36 50.75 13.63
C GLY A 208 10.96 49.29 13.84
N GLU A 209 9.85 49.05 14.56
CA GLU A 209 9.30 47.70 14.78
C GLU A 209 8.84 47.05 13.46
N ILE A 210 8.18 47.81 12.59
CA ILE A 210 7.80 47.33 11.25
C ILE A 210 9.05 46.98 10.43
N GLY A 211 10.14 47.74 10.56
CA GLY A 211 11.40 47.47 9.87
C GLY A 211 12.00 46.13 10.24
N ALA A 212 12.06 45.84 11.55
CA ALA A 212 12.50 44.55 12.03
C ALA A 212 11.62 43.39 11.53
N LEU A 213 10.32 43.61 11.32
CA LEU A 213 9.43 42.60 10.73
C LEU A 213 9.69 42.39 9.25
N VAL A 214 9.92 43.47 8.49
CA VAL A 214 10.27 43.40 7.06
C VAL A 214 11.59 42.66 6.86
N ASP A 215 12.58 42.88 7.73
CA ASP A 215 13.85 42.14 7.69
C ASP A 215 13.65 40.65 7.97
N ARG A 216 12.82 40.28 8.96
CA ARG A 216 12.48 38.86 9.20
C ARG A 216 11.75 38.23 8.02
N LEU A 217 10.85 38.98 7.35
CA LEU A 217 10.18 38.49 6.14
C LEU A 217 11.18 38.25 5.01
N ARG A 218 12.20 39.10 4.88
CA ARG A 218 13.30 38.92 3.91
C ARG A 218 14.04 37.60 4.15
N ASP A 219 14.40 37.31 5.40
CA ASP A 219 15.09 36.08 5.76
C ASP A 219 14.23 34.84 5.48
N LEU A 220 12.92 34.90 5.77
CA LEU A 220 11.98 33.81 5.47
C LEU A 220 11.85 33.55 3.96
N ILE A 221 11.85 34.60 3.14
CA ILE A 221 11.80 34.47 1.67
C ILE A 221 13.07 33.84 1.14
N LEU A 222 14.25 34.24 1.66
CA LEU A 222 15.52 33.60 1.28
C LEU A 222 15.52 32.11 1.66
N GLY A 223 15.07 31.78 2.88
CA GLY A 223 14.94 30.39 3.30
C GLY A 223 13.95 29.58 2.45
N LEU A 224 12.89 30.20 1.93
CA LEU A 224 11.95 29.57 1.00
C LEU A 224 12.61 29.25 -0.34
N SER A 225 13.45 30.16 -0.87
CA SER A 225 14.22 29.92 -2.10
C SER A 225 15.20 28.76 -1.92
N ASP A 226 15.97 28.73 -0.83
CA ASP A 226 16.92 27.67 -0.52
C ASP A 226 16.20 26.30 -0.38
N ASN A 227 15.07 26.28 0.33
CA ASN A 227 14.27 25.07 0.48
C ASN A 227 13.71 24.58 -0.87
N SER A 228 13.30 25.50 -1.73
CA SER A 228 12.82 25.15 -3.08
C SER A 228 13.93 24.50 -3.92
N GLU A 229 15.17 24.99 -3.81
CA GLU A 229 16.33 24.38 -4.45
C GLU A 229 16.66 22.99 -3.91
N ALA A 230 16.62 22.82 -2.59
CA ALA A 230 16.80 21.51 -1.96
C ALA A 230 15.73 20.49 -2.41
N VAL A 231 14.47 20.90 -2.49
CA VAL A 231 13.38 20.03 -2.97
C VAL A 231 13.58 19.65 -4.44
N SER A 232 13.97 20.57 -5.32
CA SER A 232 14.29 20.28 -6.73
C SER A 232 15.44 19.25 -6.85
N GLY A 233 16.50 19.39 -6.04
CA GLY A 233 17.59 18.41 -5.99
C GLY A 233 17.13 17.01 -5.54
N ASN A 234 16.22 16.95 -4.56
CA ASN A 234 15.62 15.68 -4.12
C ASN A 234 14.74 15.05 -5.20
N VAL A 235 13.95 15.85 -5.92
CA VAL A 235 13.13 15.37 -7.06
C VAL A 235 14.03 14.76 -8.14
N HIS A 236 15.14 15.40 -8.47
CA HIS A 236 16.10 14.86 -9.44
C HIS A 236 16.69 13.51 -8.98
N SER A 237 17.02 13.39 -7.70
CA SER A 237 17.52 12.14 -7.11
C SER A 237 16.47 11.03 -7.14
N ILE A 238 15.20 11.37 -6.85
CA ILE A 238 14.07 10.43 -6.94
C ILE A 238 13.88 9.95 -8.38
N LEU A 239 13.93 10.85 -9.36
CA LEU A 239 13.83 10.47 -10.78
C LEU A 239 14.97 9.54 -11.21
N GLY A 240 16.19 9.76 -10.71
CA GLY A 240 17.32 8.84 -10.91
C GLY A 240 17.03 7.44 -10.34
N ALA A 241 16.59 7.37 -9.08
CA ALA A 241 16.24 6.10 -8.43
C ALA A 241 15.09 5.37 -9.13
N ILE A 242 14.09 6.09 -9.66
CA ILE A 242 13.03 5.50 -10.50
C ILE A 242 13.63 4.89 -11.76
N GLY A 243 14.58 5.56 -12.40
CA GLY A 243 15.30 5.02 -13.56
C GLY A 243 15.99 3.70 -13.26
N GLU A 244 16.69 3.61 -12.11
CA GLU A 244 17.33 2.38 -11.65
C GLU A 244 16.32 1.27 -11.34
N ILE A 245 15.20 1.60 -10.68
CA ILE A 245 14.12 0.65 -10.40
C ILE A 245 13.56 0.07 -11.70
N ARG A 246 13.25 0.92 -12.69
CA ARG A 246 12.72 0.46 -13.98
C ARG A 246 13.72 -0.43 -14.73
N GLY A 247 15.00 -0.09 -14.68
CA GLY A 247 16.07 -0.96 -15.20
C GLY A 247 16.06 -2.34 -14.53
N GLY A 248 16.05 -2.38 -13.20
CA GLY A 248 16.00 -3.63 -12.44
C GLY A 248 14.71 -4.44 -12.64
N LEU A 249 13.57 -3.78 -12.83
CA LEU A 249 12.30 -4.44 -13.18
C LEU A 249 12.37 -5.09 -14.56
N SER A 250 12.99 -4.41 -15.54
CA SER A 250 13.21 -4.98 -16.87
C SER A 250 14.10 -6.22 -16.80
N ASP A 251 15.22 -6.17 -16.07
CA ASP A 251 16.11 -7.32 -15.90
C ASP A 251 15.40 -8.49 -15.21
N LEU A 252 14.53 -8.20 -14.23
CA LEU A 252 13.77 -9.22 -13.52
C LEU A 252 12.64 -9.82 -14.38
N ALA A 253 12.04 -9.03 -15.27
CA ALA A 253 11.07 -9.52 -16.24
C ALA A 253 11.73 -10.49 -17.24
N ASP A 254 12.89 -10.13 -17.79
CA ASP A 254 13.66 -11.00 -18.68
C ASP A 254 14.04 -12.31 -17.99
N ALA A 255 14.53 -12.25 -16.74
CA ALA A 255 14.83 -13.44 -15.94
C ALA A 255 13.60 -14.31 -15.67
N SER A 256 12.42 -13.69 -15.49
CA SER A 256 11.16 -14.42 -15.25
C SER A 256 10.70 -15.16 -16.51
N ILE A 257 10.85 -14.55 -17.69
CA ILE A 257 10.59 -15.19 -18.98
C ILE A 257 11.54 -16.39 -19.17
N ASP A 258 12.84 -16.20 -18.91
CA ASP A 258 13.84 -17.28 -19.02
C ASP A 258 13.53 -18.43 -18.07
N ASN A 259 13.09 -18.13 -16.84
CA ASN A 259 12.66 -19.13 -15.86
C ASN A 259 11.43 -19.90 -16.35
N ALA A 260 10.41 -19.22 -16.87
CA ALA A 260 9.21 -19.87 -17.41
C ALA A 260 9.57 -20.85 -18.55
N ILE A 261 10.43 -20.42 -19.48
CA ILE A 261 10.93 -21.28 -20.56
C ILE A 261 11.78 -22.44 -20.01
N GLY A 262 12.58 -22.21 -18.97
CA GLY A 262 13.36 -23.22 -18.28
C GLY A 262 12.50 -24.30 -17.63
N LEU A 263 11.46 -23.88 -16.91
CA LEU A 263 10.51 -24.77 -16.23
C LEU A 263 9.70 -25.60 -17.22
N GLN A 264 9.25 -25.01 -18.32
CA GLN A 264 8.54 -25.76 -19.37
C GLN A 264 9.41 -26.85 -19.99
N ARG A 265 10.71 -26.56 -20.22
CA ARG A 265 11.68 -27.55 -20.69
C ARG A 265 11.93 -28.63 -19.64
N LEU A 266 12.03 -28.25 -18.37
CA LEU A 266 12.25 -29.19 -17.27
C LEU A 266 11.04 -30.12 -17.10
N SER A 267 9.81 -29.58 -17.10
CA SER A 267 8.56 -30.32 -17.05
C SER A 267 8.50 -31.40 -18.14
N THR A 268 8.72 -31.02 -19.40
CA THR A 268 8.77 -31.95 -20.54
C THR A 268 9.77 -33.09 -20.32
N ARG A 269 10.98 -32.77 -19.82
CA ARG A 269 12.02 -33.78 -19.56
C ARG A 269 11.66 -34.71 -18.43
N VAL A 270 11.09 -34.21 -17.33
CA VAL A 270 10.70 -35.05 -16.18
C VAL A 270 9.54 -35.96 -16.55
N THR A 271 8.57 -35.48 -17.35
CA THR A 271 7.51 -36.33 -17.91
C THR A 271 8.09 -37.47 -18.75
N SER A 272 9.04 -37.16 -19.64
CA SER A 272 9.72 -38.22 -20.41
C SER A 272 10.42 -39.25 -19.53
N VAL A 273 11.08 -38.82 -18.44
CA VAL A 273 11.73 -39.76 -17.50
C VAL A 273 10.69 -40.60 -16.75
N SER A 274 9.58 -39.99 -16.33
CA SER A 274 8.46 -40.70 -15.71
C SER A 274 7.90 -41.79 -16.65
N ASP A 275 7.70 -41.45 -17.93
CA ASP A 275 7.24 -42.41 -18.94
C ASP A 275 8.25 -43.55 -19.14
N ASP A 276 9.55 -43.23 -19.21
CA ASP A 276 10.61 -44.23 -19.31
C ASP A 276 10.65 -45.16 -18.09
N THR A 277 10.43 -44.63 -16.87
CA THR A 277 10.39 -45.46 -15.65
C THR A 277 9.22 -46.42 -15.65
N ASN A 278 8.03 -45.98 -16.08
CA ASN A 278 6.86 -46.84 -16.20
C ASN A 278 7.08 -47.94 -17.25
N LEU A 279 7.72 -47.62 -18.38
CA LEU A 279 8.07 -48.60 -19.41
C LEU A 279 9.08 -49.63 -18.90
N LEU A 280 10.09 -49.21 -18.13
CA LEU A 280 11.05 -50.12 -17.52
C LEU A 280 10.39 -51.05 -16.49
N LEU A 281 9.47 -50.54 -15.66
CA LEU A 281 8.68 -51.39 -14.76
C LEU A 281 7.90 -52.45 -15.54
N GLN A 282 7.29 -52.07 -16.66
CA GLN A 282 6.57 -53.02 -17.53
C GLN A 282 7.50 -54.11 -18.07
N TYR A 283 8.66 -53.75 -18.64
CA TYR A 283 9.60 -54.74 -19.17
C TYR A 283 10.16 -55.68 -18.10
N LEU A 284 10.38 -55.17 -16.88
CA LEU A 284 10.83 -55.99 -15.77
C LEU A 284 9.72 -56.95 -15.32
N ALA A 285 8.47 -56.49 -15.27
CA ALA A 285 7.33 -57.35 -14.95
C ALA A 285 7.10 -58.46 -16.00
N GLU A 286 7.36 -58.18 -17.28
CA GLU A 286 7.28 -59.16 -18.37
C GLU A 286 8.47 -60.13 -18.44
N SER A 287 9.56 -59.87 -17.69
CA SER A 287 10.78 -60.68 -17.74
C SER A 287 10.64 -62.09 -17.15
N GLY A 288 9.53 -62.37 -16.46
CA GLY A 288 9.23 -63.69 -15.87
C GLY A 288 10.01 -64.01 -14.59
N VAL A 289 10.72 -63.03 -14.00
CA VAL A 289 11.35 -63.14 -12.69
C VAL A 289 10.30 -62.98 -11.59
N ASP A 290 10.47 -63.71 -10.48
CA ASP A 290 9.62 -63.52 -9.30
C ASP A 290 9.96 -62.19 -8.62
N LEU A 291 9.15 -61.17 -8.89
CA LEU A 291 9.29 -59.81 -8.38
C LEU A 291 8.48 -59.65 -7.09
N PRO A 292 8.81 -58.66 -6.24
CA PRO A 292 7.96 -58.28 -5.11
C PRO A 292 6.49 -58.00 -5.51
N ASP A 293 6.30 -57.51 -6.73
CA ASP A 293 4.98 -57.18 -7.29
C ASP A 293 4.27 -58.40 -7.94
N SER A 294 4.97 -59.53 -8.13
CA SER A 294 4.45 -60.75 -8.79
C SER A 294 3.19 -61.33 -8.14
N PRO A 295 3.05 -61.40 -6.80
CA PRO A 295 1.82 -61.88 -6.16
C PRO A 295 0.59 -61.03 -6.52
N TYR A 296 0.77 -59.72 -6.68
CA TYR A 296 -0.30 -58.80 -7.06
C TYR A 296 -0.63 -58.90 -8.55
N ILE A 297 0.39 -59.06 -9.41
CA ILE A 297 0.20 -59.26 -10.85
C ILE A 297 -0.59 -60.55 -11.09
N GLN A 298 -0.13 -61.65 -10.49
CA GLN A 298 -0.80 -62.94 -10.59
C GLN A 298 -2.24 -62.86 -10.08
N PHE A 299 -2.46 -62.29 -8.88
CA PHE A 299 -3.80 -62.11 -8.35
C PHE A 299 -4.69 -61.25 -9.26
N GLY A 300 -4.17 -60.15 -9.80
CA GLY A 300 -4.91 -59.26 -10.68
C GLY A 300 -5.36 -59.96 -11.97
N LEU A 301 -4.47 -60.77 -12.57
CA LEU A 301 -4.78 -61.57 -13.76
C LEU A 301 -5.80 -62.67 -13.44
N GLU A 302 -5.62 -63.42 -12.36
CA GLU A 302 -6.58 -64.44 -11.91
C GLU A 302 -7.95 -63.84 -11.61
N ALA A 303 -7.99 -62.67 -10.96
CA ALA A 303 -9.22 -61.95 -10.67
C ALA A 303 -9.92 -61.46 -11.94
N ALA A 304 -9.17 -60.91 -12.89
CA ALA A 304 -9.70 -60.49 -14.19
C ALA A 304 -10.30 -61.68 -14.96
N GLU A 305 -9.59 -62.82 -15.04
CA GLU A 305 -10.08 -64.04 -15.66
C GLU A 305 -11.34 -64.58 -14.97
N GLY A 306 -11.35 -64.61 -13.63
CA GLY A 306 -12.52 -65.01 -12.86
C GLY A 306 -13.74 -64.10 -13.07
N ILE A 307 -13.52 -62.79 -13.24
CA ILE A 307 -14.57 -61.84 -13.59
C ILE A 307 -15.08 -62.12 -15.00
N VAL A 308 -14.19 -62.33 -15.98
CA VAL A 308 -14.56 -62.69 -17.36
C VAL A 308 -15.43 -63.94 -17.37
N LEU A 309 -15.05 -65.01 -16.66
CA LEU A 309 -15.86 -66.23 -16.55
C LEU A 309 -17.26 -65.96 -15.98
N GLY A 310 -17.37 -65.08 -14.98
CA GLY A 310 -18.66 -64.67 -14.42
C GLY A 310 -19.53 -63.87 -15.40
N LEU A 311 -18.91 -63.01 -16.21
CA LEU A 311 -19.59 -62.25 -17.27
C LEU A 311 -20.04 -63.15 -18.41
N GLU A 312 -19.20 -64.09 -18.85
CA GLU A 312 -19.52 -65.05 -19.91
C GLU A 312 -20.59 -66.06 -19.49
N ALA A 313 -20.60 -66.49 -18.22
CA ALA A 313 -21.68 -67.30 -17.68
C ALA A 313 -23.03 -66.57 -17.72
N ALA A 314 -23.05 -65.26 -17.41
CA ALA A 314 -24.26 -64.45 -17.49
C ALA A 314 -24.77 -64.27 -18.94
N LEU A 315 -23.84 -64.12 -19.91
CA LEU A 315 -24.18 -64.12 -21.34
C LEU A 315 -24.76 -65.47 -21.78
N ALA A 316 -24.15 -66.59 -21.36
CA ALA A 316 -24.62 -67.93 -21.69
C ALA A 316 -25.98 -68.25 -21.06
N ALA A 317 -26.25 -67.72 -19.86
CA ALA A 317 -27.53 -67.84 -19.17
C ALA A 317 -28.63 -66.90 -19.74
N GLY A 318 -28.28 -66.00 -20.66
CA GLY A 318 -29.22 -65.03 -21.23
C GLY A 318 -29.64 -63.92 -20.26
N GLU A 319 -28.88 -63.69 -19.18
CA GLU A 319 -29.15 -62.61 -18.21
C GLU A 319 -28.90 -61.22 -18.82
N ILE A 320 -28.05 -61.14 -19.85
CA ILE A 320 -27.71 -59.91 -20.59
C ILE A 320 -27.32 -60.28 -22.02
N THR A 321 -27.54 -59.38 -22.98
CA THR A 321 -27.05 -59.56 -24.35
C THR A 321 -25.63 -59.01 -24.52
N PRO A 322 -24.84 -59.51 -25.48
CA PRO A 322 -23.52 -58.95 -25.78
C PRO A 322 -23.54 -57.44 -26.07
N GLU A 323 -24.61 -56.94 -26.70
CA GLU A 323 -24.80 -55.52 -27.01
C GLU A 323 -25.04 -54.70 -25.74
N ALA A 324 -25.87 -55.19 -24.81
CA ALA A 324 -26.12 -54.51 -23.54
C ALA A 324 -24.91 -54.56 -22.59
N MET A 325 -24.11 -55.63 -22.65
CA MET A 325 -22.87 -55.77 -21.85
C MET A 325 -21.82 -54.72 -22.25
N LEU A 326 -21.75 -54.40 -23.54
CA LEU A 326 -20.73 -53.52 -24.13
C LEU A 326 -21.36 -52.22 -24.66
N SER A 327 -22.52 -51.83 -24.14
CA SER A 327 -23.19 -50.59 -24.52
C SER A 327 -22.36 -49.38 -24.11
N ASP A 328 -22.35 -48.33 -24.93
CA ASP A 328 -21.78 -47.03 -24.56
C ASP A 328 -22.87 -46.08 -24.01
N HIS A 329 -24.07 -46.62 -23.72
CA HIS A 329 -25.19 -45.88 -23.15
C HIS A 329 -25.23 -46.01 -21.63
N TYR A 330 -25.09 -44.88 -20.95
CA TYR A 330 -25.12 -44.75 -19.49
C TYR A 330 -26.34 -43.93 -19.06
N GLU A 331 -27.20 -44.51 -18.23
CA GLU A 331 -28.42 -43.83 -17.76
C GLU A 331 -28.10 -42.97 -16.53
N PRO A 332 -28.28 -41.63 -16.58
CA PRO A 332 -27.97 -40.78 -15.44
C PRO A 332 -28.91 -41.06 -14.27
N VAL A 333 -28.36 -41.14 -13.06
CA VAL A 333 -29.13 -41.29 -11.81
C VAL A 333 -29.64 -39.90 -11.39
N PRO A 334 -30.96 -39.66 -11.40
CA PRO A 334 -31.52 -38.34 -11.10
C PRO A 334 -31.17 -37.86 -9.69
N GLY A 335 -30.78 -36.60 -9.56
CA GLY A 335 -30.47 -35.97 -8.26
C GLY A 335 -29.13 -36.39 -7.64
N SER A 336 -28.26 -37.03 -8.41
CA SER A 336 -26.89 -37.36 -7.97
C SER A 336 -25.93 -36.18 -8.14
N ASP A 337 -25.03 -36.01 -7.16
CA ASP A 337 -23.98 -34.98 -7.13
C ASP A 337 -22.74 -35.47 -6.35
N PRO A 338 -21.59 -35.76 -6.99
CA PRO A 338 -21.34 -35.70 -8.43
C PRO A 338 -22.22 -36.68 -9.23
N PRO A 339 -22.39 -36.48 -10.56
CA PRO A 339 -23.24 -37.33 -11.38
C PRO A 339 -22.87 -38.82 -11.32
N LEU A 340 -23.87 -39.65 -11.04
CA LEU A 340 -23.80 -41.10 -11.14
C LEU A 340 -24.57 -41.58 -12.37
N TYR A 341 -24.15 -42.72 -12.90
CA TYR A 341 -24.78 -43.38 -14.01
C TYR A 341 -25.01 -44.86 -13.71
N ALA A 342 -26.08 -45.42 -14.27
CA ALA A 342 -26.38 -46.84 -14.28
C ALA A 342 -26.01 -47.45 -15.64
N HIS A 343 -25.54 -48.69 -15.61
CA HIS A 343 -25.22 -49.45 -16.82
C HIS A 343 -25.72 -50.91 -16.68
N PRO A 344 -26.30 -51.52 -17.73
CA PRO A 344 -26.86 -52.88 -17.66
C PRO A 344 -25.86 -53.95 -17.19
N ALA A 345 -24.58 -53.80 -17.54
CA ALA A 345 -23.52 -54.72 -17.09
C ALA A 345 -23.16 -54.58 -15.60
N GLN A 346 -23.48 -53.44 -14.97
CA GLN A 346 -22.98 -53.08 -13.64
C GLN A 346 -23.36 -54.10 -12.55
N PRO A 347 -24.61 -54.60 -12.44
CA PRO A 347 -24.96 -55.59 -11.42
C PRO A 347 -24.22 -56.92 -11.63
N ILE A 348 -24.00 -57.31 -12.88
CA ILE A 348 -23.38 -58.58 -13.27
C ILE A 348 -21.88 -58.54 -12.97
N ILE A 349 -21.17 -57.51 -13.42
CA ILE A 349 -19.74 -57.36 -13.13
C ILE A 349 -19.51 -57.16 -11.63
N THR A 350 -20.38 -56.44 -10.93
CA THR A 350 -20.30 -56.29 -9.48
C THR A 350 -20.38 -57.65 -8.79
N ARG A 351 -21.37 -58.47 -9.15
CA ARG A 351 -21.55 -59.82 -8.61
C ARG A 351 -20.33 -60.72 -8.90
N ALA A 352 -19.76 -60.63 -10.10
CA ALA A 352 -18.56 -61.38 -10.48
C ALA A 352 -17.30 -60.90 -9.73
N ALA A 353 -17.16 -59.60 -9.47
CA ALA A 353 -15.99 -59.01 -8.82
C ALA A 353 -16.00 -59.12 -7.28
N ARG A 354 -17.17 -59.20 -6.62
CA ARG A 354 -17.25 -59.23 -5.13
C ARG A 354 -16.42 -60.34 -4.48
N PRO A 355 -16.45 -61.61 -4.93
CA PRO A 355 -15.65 -62.66 -4.32
C PRO A 355 -14.15 -62.38 -4.42
N TRP A 356 -13.71 -61.72 -5.50
CA TRP A 356 -12.32 -61.34 -5.70
C TRP A 356 -11.94 -60.14 -4.84
N GLN A 357 -12.81 -59.14 -4.67
CA GLN A 357 -12.56 -58.03 -3.73
C GLN A 357 -12.35 -58.53 -2.31
N GLU A 358 -13.14 -59.51 -1.88
CA GLU A 358 -12.99 -60.10 -0.55
C GLU A 358 -11.67 -60.88 -0.40
N LYS A 359 -11.29 -61.67 -1.41
CA LYS A 359 -9.98 -62.34 -1.43
C LYS A 359 -8.83 -61.33 -1.44
N ALA A 360 -8.94 -60.24 -2.18
CA ALA A 360 -7.90 -59.22 -2.33
C ALA A 360 -7.54 -58.56 -1.00
N ARG A 361 -8.49 -58.46 -0.05
CA ARG A 361 -8.24 -57.92 1.30
C ARG A 361 -7.19 -58.70 2.08
N SER A 362 -6.92 -59.94 1.72
CA SER A 362 -5.87 -60.75 2.34
C SER A 362 -4.47 -60.45 1.81
N LEU A 363 -4.34 -59.69 0.71
CA LEU A 363 -3.05 -59.30 0.18
C LEU A 363 -2.37 -58.24 1.07
N PRO A 364 -1.07 -58.39 1.38
CA PRO A 364 -0.34 -57.38 2.12
C PRO A 364 -0.43 -56.01 1.44
N GLY A 365 -0.66 -54.95 2.21
CA GLY A 365 -0.74 -53.59 1.67
C GLY A 365 -1.94 -53.34 0.75
N PHE A 366 -2.90 -54.26 0.64
CA PHE A 366 -4.10 -54.05 -0.18
C PHE A 366 -4.79 -52.73 0.15
N PHE A 367 -5.05 -51.94 -0.89
CA PHE A 367 -5.68 -50.64 -0.75
C PHE A 367 -7.08 -50.61 -1.36
N GLY A 368 -7.25 -51.22 -2.54
CA GLY A 368 -8.55 -51.28 -3.18
C GLY A 368 -8.52 -52.04 -4.49
N MET A 369 -9.68 -52.52 -4.91
CA MET A 369 -9.87 -53.13 -6.22
C MET A 369 -11.15 -52.61 -6.86
N SER A 370 -11.05 -52.14 -8.09
CA SER A 370 -12.16 -51.60 -8.89
C SER A 370 -12.19 -52.20 -10.28
N CYS A 371 -13.35 -52.10 -10.93
CA CYS A 371 -13.48 -52.40 -12.36
C CYS A 371 -14.07 -51.17 -13.05
N THR A 372 -13.38 -50.73 -14.10
CA THR A 372 -13.71 -49.53 -14.85
C THR A 372 -13.78 -49.89 -16.32
N ASP A 373 -14.84 -49.51 -17.01
CA ASP A 373 -14.98 -49.86 -18.43
C ASP A 373 -14.09 -48.98 -19.33
N ARG A 374 -14.03 -49.31 -20.62
CA ARG A 374 -13.20 -48.60 -21.64
C ARG A 374 -13.54 -47.11 -21.83
N ASN A 375 -14.67 -46.64 -21.31
CA ASN A 375 -15.10 -45.25 -21.35
C ASN A 375 -14.91 -44.54 -19.98
N ALA A 376 -14.13 -45.15 -19.09
CA ALA A 376 -13.85 -44.68 -17.73
C ALA A 376 -15.07 -44.69 -16.79
N PHE A 377 -16.09 -45.49 -17.07
CA PHE A 377 -17.21 -45.71 -16.16
C PHE A 377 -16.81 -46.68 -15.04
N GLY A 378 -16.78 -46.19 -13.81
CA GLY A 378 -16.44 -46.95 -12.60
C GLY A 378 -17.56 -47.90 -12.19
N ALA A 379 -17.71 -49.01 -12.91
CA ALA A 379 -18.79 -49.97 -12.68
C ALA A 379 -18.73 -50.59 -11.28
N VAL A 380 -17.53 -50.95 -10.81
CA VAL A 380 -17.32 -51.59 -9.50
C VAL A 380 -16.35 -50.77 -8.67
N ALA A 381 -16.82 -50.31 -7.51
CA ALA A 381 -15.96 -49.79 -6.44
C ALA A 381 -15.93 -50.76 -5.26
N MET A 382 -15.03 -50.54 -4.29
CA MET A 382 -15.08 -51.26 -3.01
C MET A 382 -16.43 -51.02 -2.31
N PRO A 383 -16.96 -51.99 -1.53
CA PRO A 383 -18.24 -51.84 -0.83
C PRO A 383 -18.34 -50.56 0.01
N GLU A 384 -17.29 -50.25 0.75
CA GLU A 384 -17.14 -49.03 1.56
C GLU A 384 -17.11 -47.74 0.73
N ARG A 385 -16.86 -47.83 -0.59
CA ARG A 385 -16.88 -46.71 -1.54
C ARG A 385 -18.03 -46.81 -2.55
N SER A 386 -19.03 -47.63 -2.24
CA SER A 386 -20.26 -47.82 -3.03
C SER A 386 -21.50 -47.47 -2.20
N LEU A 387 -21.38 -46.56 -1.23
CA LEU A 387 -22.48 -46.14 -0.36
C LEU A 387 -23.40 -45.16 -1.09
N PRO A 388 -24.70 -45.06 -0.71
CA PRO A 388 -25.60 -44.05 -1.26
C PRO A 388 -25.08 -42.63 -1.04
N GLN A 389 -25.30 -41.76 -2.01
CA GLN A 389 -25.00 -40.33 -1.88
C GLN A 389 -25.86 -39.68 -0.80
N ARG A 390 -25.31 -38.63 -0.19
CA ARG A 390 -25.98 -37.75 0.75
C ARG A 390 -26.23 -36.38 0.09
N PRO A 391 -27.49 -35.89 0.09
CA PRO A 391 -27.80 -34.59 -0.50
C PRO A 391 -26.99 -33.46 0.13
N GLY A 392 -26.28 -32.68 -0.70
CA GLY A 392 -25.50 -31.51 -0.26
C GLY A 392 -24.14 -31.80 0.38
N GLU A 393 -23.72 -33.06 0.50
CA GLU A 393 -22.40 -33.44 1.05
C GLU A 393 -21.44 -33.89 -0.08
N ILE A 394 -20.91 -32.94 -0.86
CA ILE A 394 -20.04 -33.23 -2.02
C ILE A 394 -18.80 -34.03 -1.62
N ASP A 395 -18.12 -33.66 -0.53
CA ASP A 395 -16.91 -34.35 -0.07
C ASP A 395 -17.18 -35.80 0.34
N TRP A 396 -18.32 -36.06 0.98
CA TRP A 396 -18.77 -37.41 1.31
C TRP A 396 -19.02 -38.21 0.03
N ASN A 397 -19.76 -37.63 -0.92
CA ASN A 397 -20.15 -38.31 -2.16
C ASN A 397 -18.93 -38.64 -3.04
N LEU A 398 -17.93 -37.75 -3.10
CA LEU A 398 -16.68 -37.98 -3.82
C LEU A 398 -15.85 -39.13 -3.23
N GLU A 399 -15.87 -39.31 -1.90
CA GLU A 399 -15.07 -40.35 -1.25
C GLU A 399 -15.78 -41.71 -1.18
N TYR A 400 -17.08 -41.72 -0.87
CA TYR A 400 -17.82 -42.92 -0.48
C TYR A 400 -18.86 -43.42 -1.51
N SER A 401 -19.18 -42.64 -2.55
CA SER A 401 -20.21 -42.98 -3.56
C SER A 401 -19.63 -43.04 -4.97
N ARG A 402 -18.64 -43.91 -5.18
CA ARG A 402 -17.82 -43.94 -6.40
C ARG A 402 -18.31 -44.91 -7.49
N ALA A 403 -19.08 -45.92 -7.12
CA ALA A 403 -19.69 -46.83 -8.11
C ALA A 403 -20.70 -46.07 -8.97
N GLY A 404 -20.55 -46.15 -10.29
CA GLY A 404 -21.39 -45.45 -11.25
C GLY A 404 -20.88 -44.06 -11.66
N GLN A 405 -19.75 -43.58 -11.12
CA GLN A 405 -19.12 -42.34 -11.61
C GLN A 405 -18.37 -42.58 -12.93
N ILE A 406 -18.31 -41.57 -13.79
CA ILE A 406 -17.41 -41.54 -14.96
C ILE A 406 -16.21 -40.67 -14.61
N PHE A 407 -15.00 -41.25 -14.64
CA PHE A 407 -13.77 -40.56 -14.25
C PHE A 407 -13.14 -39.84 -15.45
N ASN A 408 -13.29 -38.52 -15.51
CA ASN A 408 -12.79 -37.70 -16.62
C ASN A 408 -11.36 -37.18 -16.40
N PHE A 409 -10.42 -38.08 -16.17
CA PHE A 409 -8.98 -37.78 -16.11
C PHE A 409 -8.28 -38.47 -17.28
N SER A 410 -7.34 -37.80 -17.97
CA SER A 410 -6.66 -38.37 -19.16
C SER A 410 -5.98 -39.69 -18.84
N ASP A 411 -5.23 -39.74 -17.74
CA ASP A 411 -4.54 -40.94 -17.27
C ASP A 411 -5.47 -42.12 -17.02
N THR A 412 -6.67 -41.87 -16.48
CA THR A 412 -7.65 -42.93 -16.22
C THR A 412 -8.23 -43.45 -17.54
N ARG A 413 -8.48 -42.56 -18.50
CA ARG A 413 -9.00 -42.93 -19.82
C ARG A 413 -8.01 -43.81 -20.57
N ASP A 414 -6.73 -43.42 -20.58
CA ASP A 414 -5.67 -44.17 -21.25
C ASP A 414 -5.49 -45.57 -20.64
N GLN A 415 -5.52 -45.65 -19.30
CA GLN A 415 -5.47 -46.93 -18.58
C GLN A 415 -6.65 -47.85 -18.95
N CYS A 416 -7.86 -47.31 -19.03
CA CYS A 416 -9.05 -48.10 -19.32
C CYS A 416 -9.13 -48.61 -20.76
N GLN A 417 -8.31 -48.06 -21.65
CA GLN A 417 -8.22 -48.47 -23.06
C GLN A 417 -7.09 -49.46 -23.33
N MET A 418 -6.29 -49.78 -22.31
CA MET A 418 -5.20 -50.74 -22.41
C MET A 418 -5.70 -52.15 -22.79
N THR A 419 -5.13 -52.72 -23.85
CA THR A 419 -5.46 -54.08 -24.33
C THR A 419 -4.43 -55.14 -23.95
N GLN A 420 -3.30 -54.74 -23.36
CA GLN A 420 -2.29 -55.67 -22.82
C GLN A 420 -2.88 -56.47 -21.64
N PRO A 421 -2.36 -57.67 -21.34
CA PRO A 421 -2.88 -58.49 -20.23
C PRO A 421 -2.86 -57.75 -18.89
N PHE A 422 -1.76 -57.04 -18.61
CA PHE A 422 -1.65 -56.14 -17.48
C PHE A 422 -0.64 -55.03 -17.71
N CYS A 423 -0.73 -53.95 -16.93
CA CYS A 423 0.38 -53.04 -16.69
C CYS A 423 0.55 -52.70 -15.21
N LEU A 424 1.78 -52.30 -14.85
CA LEU A 424 2.11 -51.83 -13.52
C LEU A 424 2.30 -50.31 -13.54
N LYS A 425 1.64 -49.59 -12.64
CA LYS A 425 1.80 -48.13 -12.48
C LYS A 425 2.00 -47.78 -11.01
N ALA A 426 3.00 -46.96 -10.72
CA ALA A 426 3.14 -46.31 -9.42
C ALA A 426 2.46 -44.94 -9.48
N TYR A 427 1.72 -44.58 -8.42
CA TYR A 427 1.05 -43.30 -8.34
C TYR A 427 0.89 -42.82 -6.90
N ARG A 428 0.73 -41.50 -6.75
CA ARG A 428 0.52 -40.83 -5.47
C ARG A 428 -0.96 -40.61 -5.23
N ARG A 429 -1.45 -41.02 -4.06
CA ARG A 429 -2.79 -40.68 -3.59
C ARG A 429 -2.69 -39.73 -2.39
N PRO A 430 -3.21 -38.49 -2.49
CA PRO A 430 -3.40 -37.63 -1.33
C PRO A 430 -4.28 -38.34 -0.29
N VAL A 431 -3.86 -38.37 0.97
CA VAL A 431 -4.67 -38.88 2.08
C VAL A 431 -5.43 -37.73 2.74
N ALA A 432 -6.68 -37.99 3.13
CA ALA A 432 -7.60 -36.98 3.66
C ALA A 432 -7.10 -36.28 4.94
N THR A 433 -6.15 -36.88 5.66
CA THR A 433 -5.53 -36.36 6.89
C THR A 433 -4.34 -35.41 6.65
N GLY A 434 -4.00 -35.12 5.40
CA GLY A 434 -2.76 -34.47 5.03
C GLY A 434 -1.63 -35.50 4.89
N GLY A 435 -0.90 -35.44 3.78
CA GLY A 435 0.13 -36.40 3.40
C GLY A 435 -0.18 -37.11 2.07
N VAL A 436 0.80 -37.88 1.58
CA VAL A 436 0.71 -38.63 0.33
C VAL A 436 0.98 -40.09 0.62
N MET A 437 0.03 -40.95 0.25
CA MET A 437 0.23 -42.39 0.27
C MET A 437 0.75 -42.84 -1.09
N LEU A 438 1.79 -43.66 -1.05
CA LEU A 438 2.30 -44.29 -2.24
C LEU A 438 1.54 -45.56 -2.54
N LEU A 439 1.04 -45.68 -3.77
CA LEU A 439 0.36 -46.87 -4.24
C LEU A 439 1.01 -47.35 -5.53
N LYS A 440 1.17 -48.67 -5.62
CA LYS A 440 1.32 -49.36 -6.90
C LYS A 440 -0.03 -49.90 -7.32
N GLN A 441 -0.19 -50.04 -8.63
CA GLN A 441 -1.40 -50.53 -9.23
C GLN A 441 -1.09 -51.57 -10.29
N VAL A 442 -1.68 -52.74 -10.15
CA VAL A 442 -1.83 -53.69 -11.26
C VAL A 442 -3.12 -53.34 -11.98
N ILE A 443 -3.01 -53.06 -13.26
CA ILE A 443 -4.15 -52.82 -14.14
C ILE A 443 -4.22 -54.03 -15.06
N ALA A 444 -5.29 -54.82 -14.99
CA ALA A 444 -5.46 -56.02 -15.82
C ALA A 444 -6.62 -55.84 -16.78
N SER A 445 -6.46 -56.20 -18.05
CA SER A 445 -7.53 -56.01 -19.04
C SER A 445 -8.61 -57.09 -18.95
N ILE A 446 -9.87 -56.69 -19.11
CA ILE A 446 -11.05 -57.55 -19.08
C ILE A 446 -11.61 -57.63 -20.50
N HIS A 447 -11.52 -58.82 -21.09
CA HIS A 447 -12.06 -59.12 -22.41
C HIS A 447 -13.20 -60.13 -22.27
N VAL A 448 -14.40 -59.76 -22.74
CA VAL A 448 -15.58 -60.62 -22.68
C VAL A 448 -15.93 -61.04 -24.09
N ALA A 449 -16.00 -62.35 -24.36
CA ALA A 449 -16.23 -62.88 -25.71
C ALA A 449 -15.29 -62.27 -26.78
N GLY A 450 -14.02 -62.05 -26.41
CA GLY A 450 -12.99 -61.47 -27.28
C GLY A 450 -13.09 -59.96 -27.51
N ARG A 451 -14.02 -59.25 -26.87
CA ARG A 451 -14.17 -57.78 -26.96
C ARG A 451 -13.73 -57.12 -25.66
N HIS A 452 -13.00 -56.01 -25.77
CA HIS A 452 -12.51 -55.25 -24.62
C HIS A 452 -13.68 -54.56 -23.88
N TRP A 453 -13.91 -54.97 -22.65
CA TRP A 453 -14.91 -54.34 -21.77
C TRP A 453 -14.29 -53.15 -21.03
N GLY A 454 -13.08 -53.34 -20.48
CA GLY A 454 -12.33 -52.35 -19.73
C GLY A 454 -11.28 -53.03 -18.86
N VAL A 455 -11.01 -52.51 -17.67
CA VAL A 455 -9.91 -52.96 -16.82
C VAL A 455 -10.34 -53.26 -15.39
N LEU A 456 -9.65 -54.22 -14.78
CA LEU A 456 -9.54 -54.38 -13.34
C LEU A 456 -8.35 -53.56 -12.85
N GLN A 457 -8.53 -52.87 -11.74
CA GLN A 457 -7.55 -52.00 -11.12
C GLN A 457 -7.34 -52.44 -9.68
N LEU A 458 -6.18 -53.01 -9.37
CA LEU A 458 -5.78 -53.48 -8.04
C LEU A 458 -4.69 -52.56 -7.49
N ALA A 459 -5.03 -51.76 -6.49
CA ALA A 459 -4.10 -50.86 -5.82
C ALA A 459 -3.61 -51.44 -4.50
N TYR A 460 -2.32 -51.27 -4.22
CA TYR A 460 -1.67 -51.71 -3.00
C TYR A 460 -0.50 -50.79 -2.64
N GLU A 461 -0.21 -50.71 -1.35
CA GLU A 461 1.00 -50.09 -0.82
C GLU A 461 2.18 -51.05 -0.99
N ASP A 462 3.32 -50.52 -1.42
CA ASP A 462 4.54 -51.33 -1.55
C ASP A 462 4.94 -51.88 -0.16
N PRO A 463 5.04 -53.22 0.02
CA PRO A 463 5.42 -53.81 1.30
C PRO A 463 6.79 -53.36 1.80
N VAL A 464 7.70 -52.93 0.91
CA VAL A 464 9.02 -52.37 1.28
C VAL A 464 8.88 -50.94 1.83
N SER A 465 8.08 -50.09 1.19
CA SER A 465 7.80 -48.73 1.66
C SER A 465 7.04 -48.73 2.99
N ARG A 466 6.13 -49.69 3.18
CA ARG A 466 5.41 -49.87 4.45
C ARG A 466 6.37 -50.23 5.60
N ALA A 467 7.35 -51.11 5.37
CA ALA A 467 8.35 -51.45 6.37
C ALA A 467 9.27 -50.27 6.73
N ALA A 468 9.64 -49.44 5.74
CA ALA A 468 10.43 -48.24 5.95
C ALA A 468 9.66 -47.14 6.70
N ALA A 469 8.40 -46.88 6.32
CA ALA A 469 7.54 -45.91 6.99
C ALA A 469 7.20 -46.32 8.44
N GLN A 470 7.01 -47.61 8.70
CA GLN A 470 6.81 -48.15 10.05
C GLN A 470 8.07 -48.01 10.90
N ALA A 471 9.26 -48.14 10.31
CA ALA A 471 10.55 -47.94 10.99
C ALA A 471 10.89 -46.46 11.25
N GLU A 472 10.44 -45.52 10.40
CA GLU A 472 10.52 -44.08 10.66
C GLU A 472 9.51 -43.62 11.72
N ALA A 473 8.30 -44.20 11.74
CA ALA A 473 7.28 -43.90 12.75
C ALA A 473 7.64 -44.44 14.15
N ASP A 474 8.39 -45.54 14.23
CA ASP A 474 8.92 -46.11 15.49
C ASP A 474 10.24 -45.46 15.96
N GLN A 475 10.78 -44.47 15.23
CA GLN A 475 11.86 -43.65 15.78
C GLN A 475 11.31 -42.77 16.90
N PRO A 476 11.95 -42.75 18.09
CA PRO A 476 11.52 -41.85 19.16
C PRO A 476 11.57 -40.42 18.64
N ALA A 477 10.46 -39.70 18.79
CA ALA A 477 10.33 -38.30 18.37
C ALA A 477 11.59 -37.52 18.75
N PRO A 478 12.18 -36.71 17.85
CA PRO A 478 13.33 -35.89 18.19
C PRO A 478 12.97 -35.06 19.42
N LEU A 479 13.80 -35.14 20.47
CA LEU A 479 13.64 -34.30 21.65
C LEU A 479 13.44 -32.85 21.19
N PRO A 480 12.46 -32.12 21.74
CA PRO A 480 12.14 -30.77 21.28
C PRO A 480 13.42 -29.92 21.30
N GLN A 481 13.82 -29.43 20.13
CA GLN A 481 14.92 -28.50 20.02
C GLN A 481 14.58 -27.28 20.88
N ARG A 482 15.38 -27.06 21.93
CA ARG A 482 15.32 -25.83 22.72
C ARG A 482 15.47 -24.65 21.77
N GLU A 483 14.45 -23.81 21.72
CA GLU A 483 14.49 -22.48 21.14
C GLU A 483 15.79 -21.78 21.58
N ARG A 484 16.69 -21.55 20.62
CA ARG A 484 17.74 -20.54 20.80
C ARG A 484 17.17 -19.22 20.32
N VAL A 485 16.68 -18.46 21.29
CA VAL A 485 16.55 -17.01 21.17
C VAL A 485 17.96 -16.42 21.06
N ALA A 486 18.23 -15.78 19.93
CA ALA A 486 19.15 -14.65 19.80
C ALA A 486 18.78 -13.88 18.53
#